data_AF-A0A0Q9LDA2-F1
#
_entry.id   AF-A0A0Q9LDA2-F1
#
_cell.length_a   1.000
_cell.length_b   1.000
_cell.length_c   1.000
_cell.angle_alpha   90.00
_cell.angle_beta   90.00
_cell.angle_gamma   90.00
#
_symmetry.space_group_name_H-M   'P 1'
#
loop_
_entity.id
_entity.type
_entity.pdbx_description
1 polymer ?
#
loop_
_entity_poly.entity_id
_entity_poly.type
_entity_poly.pdbx_seq_one_letter_code
_entity_poly.pdbx_strand_id
1 'polypeptide(L)'
;MKKVILFLLTTILSVTFLGCTQEPPYLKGTIEKVDKDSIMLSVTMNKSKIGETDRVILKSEEVDFTTLEKGQTVKVWVYDEGVRLSNPPQVSAKKIEVIK
;
A
#
# COMPACT_ATOMS: atom_id res chain seq x y z
N MET A 1 -38.56 0.44 -57.22
CA MET A 1 -38.68 1.16 -55.92
C MET A 1 -37.79 0.45 -54.90
N LYS A 2 -36.61 1.00 -54.57
CA LYS A 2 -35.65 0.38 -53.64
C LYS A 2 -35.90 0.89 -52.22
N LYS A 3 -36.12 -0.04 -51.28
CA LYS A 3 -36.33 0.25 -49.85
C LYS A 3 -34.99 0.66 -49.22
N VAL A 4 -34.92 1.87 -48.67
CA VAL A 4 -33.78 2.34 -47.90
C VAL A 4 -34.05 1.98 -46.43
N ILE A 5 -33.30 1.01 -45.90
CA ILE A 5 -33.37 0.62 -44.49
C ILE A 5 -32.42 1.52 -43.72
N LEU A 6 -32.98 2.40 -42.89
CA LEU A 6 -32.25 3.34 -42.05
C LEU A 6 -31.79 2.60 -40.79
N PHE A 7 -30.51 2.23 -40.73
CA PHE A 7 -29.91 1.65 -39.52
C PHE A 7 -29.59 2.78 -38.52
N LEU A 8 -30.39 2.83 -37.46
CA LEU A 8 -30.19 3.73 -36.31
C LEU A 8 -28.97 3.24 -35.51
N LEU A 9 -27.84 3.94 -35.65
CA LEU A 9 -26.61 3.63 -34.93
C LEU A 9 -26.63 4.37 -33.57
N THR A 10 -27.19 3.75 -32.53
CA THR A 10 -27.06 4.27 -31.16
C THR A 10 -25.66 3.92 -30.65
N THR A 11 -24.73 4.86 -30.74
CA THR A 11 -23.44 4.80 -30.05
C THR A 11 -23.68 4.94 -28.55
N ILE A 12 -23.76 3.81 -27.86
CA ILE A 12 -23.58 3.79 -26.41
C ILE A 12 -22.09 4.07 -26.20
N LEU A 13 -21.77 5.32 -25.90
CA LEU A 13 -20.44 5.74 -25.50
C LEU A 13 -20.18 5.12 -24.13
N SER A 14 -19.61 3.91 -24.13
CA SER A 14 -19.13 3.24 -22.95
C SER A 14 -18.10 4.14 -22.29
N VAL A 15 -18.49 4.73 -21.15
CA VAL A 15 -17.57 5.43 -20.25
C VAL A 15 -16.56 4.39 -19.79
N THR A 16 -15.40 4.35 -20.44
CA THR A 16 -14.22 3.70 -19.87
C THR A 16 -13.79 4.56 -18.70
N PHE A 17 -14.38 4.30 -17.52
CA PHE A 17 -13.69 4.55 -16.28
C PHE A 17 -12.37 3.78 -16.37
N LEU A 18 -11.31 4.46 -16.84
CA LEU A 18 -9.95 4.17 -16.42
C LEU A 18 -9.94 4.41 -14.92
N GLY A 19 -10.47 3.44 -14.17
CA GLY A 19 -10.26 3.33 -12.76
C GLY A 19 -8.75 3.28 -12.60
N CYS A 20 -8.17 4.38 -12.18
CA CYS A 20 -6.86 4.39 -11.57
C CYS A 20 -7.01 3.47 -10.36
N THR A 21 -6.79 2.16 -10.55
CA THR A 21 -6.62 1.24 -9.44
C THR A 21 -5.27 1.60 -8.84
N GLN A 22 -5.25 2.70 -8.08
CA GLN A 22 -4.08 3.13 -7.34
C GLN A 22 -3.77 2.03 -6.36
N GLU A 23 -2.61 1.38 -6.56
CA GLU A 23 -2.12 0.37 -5.63
C GLU A 23 -2.09 1.00 -4.23
N PRO A 24 -2.62 0.32 -3.19
CA PRO A 24 -2.68 0.91 -1.86
C PRO A 24 -1.27 1.26 -1.38
N PRO A 25 -1.10 2.36 -0.62
CA PRO A 25 0.21 2.82 -0.19
C PRO A 25 0.93 1.73 0.61
N TYR A 26 2.19 1.51 0.26
CA TYR A 26 2.99 0.45 0.87
C TYR A 26 4.46 0.84 1.03
N LEU A 27 5.11 0.14 1.94
CA LEU A 27 6.55 0.16 2.19
C LEU A 27 7.12 -1.22 1.92
N LYS A 28 8.36 -1.28 1.44
CA LYS A 28 9.14 -2.52 1.40
C LYS A 28 10.42 -2.30 2.16
N GLY A 29 10.83 -3.27 2.94
CA GLY A 29 12.01 -3.11 3.77
C GLY A 29 12.41 -4.38 4.51
N THR A 30 13.47 -4.24 5.30
CA THR A 30 13.98 -5.31 6.15
C THR A 30 13.68 -5.01 7.60
N ILE A 31 13.16 -5.99 8.33
CA ILE A 31 12.88 -5.86 9.76
C ILE A 31 14.20 -5.77 10.52
N GLU A 32 14.43 -4.65 11.20
CA GLU A 32 15.63 -4.45 12.02
C GLU A 32 15.41 -4.85 13.48
N LYS A 33 14.17 -4.69 13.96
CA LYS A 33 13.77 -4.97 15.34
C LYS A 33 12.29 -5.35 15.39
N VAL A 34 11.97 -6.34 16.20
CA VAL A 34 10.60 -6.73 16.56
C VAL A 34 10.41 -6.43 18.04
N ASP A 35 9.42 -5.62 18.35
CA ASP A 35 8.93 -5.35 19.69
C ASP A 35 7.49 -5.92 19.81
N LYS A 36 6.96 -5.98 21.03
CA LYS A 36 5.66 -6.61 21.32
C LYS A 36 4.52 -6.09 20.42
N ASP A 37 4.45 -4.77 20.23
CA ASP A 37 3.34 -4.10 19.55
C ASP A 37 3.81 -3.30 18.32
N SER A 38 5.05 -3.50 17.88
CA SER A 38 5.62 -2.75 16.76
C SER A 38 6.84 -3.43 16.15
N ILE A 39 7.15 -3.08 14.90
CA ILE A 39 8.44 -3.41 14.28
C ILE A 39 9.15 -2.15 13.80
N MET A 40 10.47 -2.18 13.83
CA MET A 40 11.30 -1.18 13.16
C MET A 40 11.73 -1.73 11.81
N LEU A 41 11.38 -1.02 10.74
CA LEU A 41 11.64 -1.39 9.36
C LEU A 41 12.68 -0.46 8.75
N SER A 42 13.74 -1.04 8.20
CA SER A 42 14.66 -0.36 7.27
C SER A 42 14.00 -0.28 5.90
N VAL A 43 13.64 0.91 5.43
CA VAL A 43 12.88 1.10 4.19
C VAL A 43 13.82 1.03 2.99
N THR A 44 13.49 0.14 2.06
CA THR A 44 14.18 0.01 0.77
C THR A 44 13.34 0.55 -0.39
N MET A 45 12.02 0.62 -0.22
CA MET A 45 11.11 1.23 -1.19
C MET A 45 9.93 1.87 -0.45
N ASN A 46 9.61 3.10 -0.83
CA ASN A 46 8.46 3.84 -0.32
C ASN A 46 7.48 4.18 -1.46
N LYS A 47 6.25 3.67 -1.38
CA LYS A 47 5.11 4.04 -2.25
C LYS A 47 3.98 4.70 -1.47
N SER A 48 4.30 5.26 -0.31
CA SER A 48 3.40 5.98 0.60
C SER A 48 3.72 7.48 0.61
N LYS A 49 2.91 8.28 1.30
CA LYS A 49 3.11 9.73 1.49
C LYS A 49 3.97 10.09 2.70
N ILE A 50 4.63 9.11 3.33
CA ILE A 50 5.42 9.26 4.58
C ILE A 50 6.67 10.14 4.38
N GLY A 51 7.01 10.48 3.13
CA GLY A 51 8.23 11.21 2.78
C GLY A 51 9.43 10.27 2.65
N GLU A 52 10.55 10.77 2.14
CA GLU A 52 11.79 9.99 2.09
C GLU A 52 12.29 9.72 3.51
N THR A 53 12.38 8.44 3.87
CA THR A 53 12.83 8.00 5.19
C THR A 53 13.49 6.64 5.07
N ASP A 54 14.62 6.46 5.73
CA ASP A 54 15.37 5.21 5.72
C ASP A 54 14.82 4.20 6.74
N ARG A 55 14.08 4.68 7.76
CA ARG A 55 13.59 3.85 8.86
C ARG A 55 12.21 4.29 9.30
N VAL A 56 11.33 3.33 9.54
CA VAL A 56 9.98 3.59 10.08
C VAL A 56 9.69 2.65 11.25
N ILE A 57 8.89 3.13 12.19
CA ILE A 57 8.28 2.27 13.21
C ILE A 57 6.87 1.96 12.75
N LEU A 58 6.58 0.68 12.55
CA LEU A 58 5.26 0.19 12.17
C LEU A 58 4.51 -0.28 13.41
N LYS A 59 3.29 0.21 13.57
CA LYS A 59 2.33 -0.21 14.60
C LYS A 59 1.06 -0.69 13.93
N SER A 60 0.35 -1.60 14.57
CA SER A 60 -0.95 -2.06 14.09
C SER A 60 -1.71 -2.70 15.23
N GLU A 61 -3.02 -2.52 15.23
CA GLU A 61 -3.94 -3.30 16.06
C GLU A 61 -4.47 -4.53 15.30
N GLU A 62 -4.27 -4.58 13.98
CA GLU A 62 -4.78 -5.62 13.08
C GLU A 62 -3.73 -6.70 12.77
N VAL A 63 -2.44 -6.40 12.97
CA VAL A 63 -1.32 -7.27 12.62
C VAL A 63 -0.63 -7.79 13.87
N ASP A 64 -0.46 -9.12 13.95
CA ASP A 64 0.33 -9.78 14.98
C ASP A 64 1.82 -9.82 14.58
N PHE A 65 2.61 -8.95 15.19
CA PHE A 65 4.05 -8.85 14.93
C PHE A 65 4.87 -9.99 15.55
N THR A 66 4.30 -10.80 16.45
CA THR A 66 5.05 -11.87 17.13
C THR A 66 5.46 -13.01 16.21
N THR A 67 4.80 -13.09 15.05
CA THR A 67 5.10 -14.06 13.98
C THR A 67 6.26 -13.63 13.07
N LEU A 68 6.77 -12.40 13.25
CA LEU A 68 7.81 -11.82 12.43
C LEU A 68 9.17 -11.89 13.13
N GLU A 69 10.23 -11.91 12.34
CA GLU A 69 11.60 -12.03 12.82
C GLU A 69 12.50 -10.93 12.24
N LYS A 70 13.52 -10.56 13.03
CA LYS A 70 14.57 -9.66 12.57
C LYS A 70 15.28 -10.27 11.35
N GLY A 71 15.50 -9.45 10.32
CA GLY A 71 16.18 -9.82 9.08
C GLY A 71 15.23 -10.20 7.94
N GLN A 72 13.95 -10.43 8.23
CA GLN A 72 12.96 -10.70 7.19
C GLN A 72 12.73 -9.48 6.30
N THR A 73 12.55 -9.72 5.01
CA THR A 73 12.12 -8.71 4.04
C THR A 73 10.61 -8.75 3.92
N VAL A 74 9.95 -7.61 4.14
CA VAL A 74 8.49 -7.51 4.14
C VAL A 74 7.97 -6.46 3.18
N LYS A 75 6.75 -6.68 2.65
CA LYS A 75 5.89 -5.65 2.05
C LYS A 75 4.82 -5.30 3.08
N VAL A 76 4.69 -4.02 3.38
CA VAL A 76 3.77 -3.51 4.39
C VAL A 76 2.84 -2.50 3.77
N TRP A 77 1.54 -2.78 3.75
CA TRP A 77 0.55 -1.79 3.38
C TRP A 77 0.27 -0.89 4.58
N VAL A 78 0.22 0.41 4.36
CA VAL A 78 0.17 1.43 5.43
C VAL A 78 -1.01 2.37 5.27
N TYR A 79 -1.41 3.02 6.36
CA TYR A 79 -2.32 4.17 6.32
C TYR A 79 -1.49 5.46 6.21
N ASP A 80 -1.58 6.16 5.07
CA ASP A 80 -0.91 7.48 4.87
C ASP A 80 -1.40 8.55 5.87
N GLU A 81 -2.64 8.42 6.36
CA GLU A 81 -3.23 9.30 7.38
C GLU A 81 -2.75 8.98 8.81
N GLY A 82 -2.19 7.78 9.01
CA GLY A 82 -1.72 7.29 10.31
C GLY A 82 -0.27 7.63 10.63
N VAL A 83 0.31 8.61 9.93
CA VAL A 83 1.72 8.99 10.06
C VAL A 83 1.89 9.97 11.21
N ARG A 84 2.67 9.57 12.22
CA ARG A 84 3.05 10.43 13.34
C ARG A 84 4.45 10.96 13.15
N LEU A 85 4.60 12.27 13.31
CA LEU A 85 5.88 12.98 13.23
C LEU A 85 6.74 12.63 14.46
N SER A 86 7.53 11.57 14.34
CA SER A 86 8.60 11.18 15.26
C SER A 86 9.89 10.91 14.47
N ASN A 87 11.01 10.67 15.16
CA ASN A 87 12.27 10.28 14.52
C ASN A 87 12.77 8.96 15.11
N PRO A 88 12.65 7.81 14.41
CA PRO A 88 12.04 7.64 13.08
C PRO A 88 10.51 7.84 13.08
N PRO A 89 9.88 8.13 11.92
CA PRO A 89 8.43 8.30 11.82
C PRO A 89 7.67 7.03 12.18
N GLN A 90 6.51 7.21 12.79
CA GLN A 90 5.61 6.12 13.19
C GLN A 90 4.43 6.04 12.24
N VAL A 91 4.08 4.81 11.84
CA VAL A 91 3.14 4.56 10.75
C VAL A 91 2.25 3.39 11.12
N SER A 92 0.96 3.49 10.79
CA SER A 92 0.00 2.40 11.02
C SER A 92 0.02 1.41 9.84
N ALA A 93 0.27 0.14 10.12
CA ALA A 93 0.25 -0.95 9.14
C ALA A 93 -1.15 -1.58 9.05
N LYS A 94 -1.63 -1.78 7.82
CA LYS A 94 -2.88 -2.51 7.52
C LYS A 94 -2.64 -4.01 7.41
N LYS A 95 -1.56 -4.37 6.70
CA LYS A 95 -1.21 -5.75 6.37
C LYS A 95 0.31 -5.84 6.22
N ILE A 96 0.87 -6.96 6.65
CA ILE A 96 2.26 -7.31 6.41
C ILE A 96 2.33 -8.62 5.67
N GLU A 97 3.23 -8.69 4.70
CA GLU A 97 3.54 -9.90 3.95
C GLU A 97 5.06 -10.11 3.93
N VAL A 98 5.49 -11.27 4.39
CA VAL A 98 6.90 -11.69 4.34
C VAL A 98 7.21 -12.17 2.93
N ILE A 99 8.25 -11.59 2.33
CA ILE A 99 8.66 -11.87 0.95
C ILE A 99 9.93 -12.73 0.95
N LYS A 100 10.79 -12.58 1.95
CA LYS A 100 12.05 -13.31 2.07
C LYS A 100 12.55 -13.36 3.50
#